data_AF-A0A7K2T832-F1
#
_entry.id   AF-A0A7K2T832-F1
#
_cell.length_a   1.000
_cell.length_b   1.000
_cell.length_c   1.000
_cell.angle_alpha   90.00
_cell.angle_beta   90.00
_cell.angle_gamma   90.00
#
_symmetry.space_group_name_H-M   'P 1'
#
loop_
_entity.id
_entity.type
_entity.pdbx_description
1 polymer ?
#
loop_
_entity_poly.entity_id
_entity_poly.type
_entity_poly.pdbx_seq_one_letter_code
_entity_poly.pdbx_strand_id
1 'polypeptide(L)' 'MTAEISLPVYVRVGGVEARWGELTFDADGSEIRERDTRRALATFLRAAADHLENAPEDDEEVPDAAAHG' A
#
# COMPACT_ATOMS: atom_id res chain seq x y z
N MET A 1 14.68 24.34 2.67
CA MET A 1 14.63 23.09 3.46
C MET A 1 13.41 22.34 2.97
N THR A 2 13.61 21.20 2.33
CA THR A 2 12.54 20.27 1.97
C THR A 2 12.26 19.38 3.19
N ALA A 3 11.00 19.25 3.57
CA ALA A 3 10.57 18.36 4.64
C ALA A 3 9.82 17.18 4.02
N GLU A 4 10.25 15.96 4.33
CA GLU A 4 9.55 14.76 3.87
C GLU A 4 8.41 14.44 4.85
N ILE A 5 7.22 14.19 4.33
CA ILE A 5 6.02 13.84 5.10
C ILE A 5 5.52 12.49 4.59
N SER A 6 5.44 11.51 5.48
CA SER A 6 4.86 10.19 5.19
C SER A 6 3.52 10.03 5.89
N LEU A 7 2.48 9.68 5.11
CA LEU A 7 1.13 9.42 5.59
C LEU A 7 0.78 7.94 5.39
N PRO A 8 0.34 7.22 6.44
CA PRO A 8 -0.10 5.84 6.28
C PRO A 8 -1.40 5.77 5.48
N VAL A 9 -1.48 4.82 4.54
CA VAL A 9 -2.67 4.53 3.74
C VAL A 9 -3.34 3.29 4.29
N TYR A 10 -4.61 3.44 4.66
CA TYR A 10 -5.46 2.37 5.13
C TYR A 10 -6.54 2.07 4.09
N VAL A 11 -6.91 0.80 3.96
CA VAL A 11 -8.04 0.37 3.16
C VAL A 11 -9.03 -0.36 4.04
N ARG A 12 -10.31 -0.09 3.81
CA ARG A 12 -11.41 -0.70 4.52
C ARG A 12 -12.33 -1.41 3.55
N VAL A 13 -12.62 -2.68 3.82
CA VAL A 13 -13.58 -3.50 3.08
C VAL A 13 -14.65 -3.97 4.06
N GLY A 14 -15.87 -3.43 3.90
CA GLY A 14 -16.93 -3.64 4.89
C GLY A 14 -16.51 -3.15 6.28
N GLY A 15 -16.41 -4.08 7.23
CA GLY A 15 -16.00 -3.82 8.62
C GLY A 15 -14.51 -4.04 8.92
N VAL A 16 -13.73 -4.55 7.96
CA VAL A 16 -12.30 -4.86 8.15
C VAL A 16 -11.45 -3.72 7.63
N GLU A 17 -10.49 -3.26 8.44
CA GLU A 17 -9.50 -2.25 8.08
C GLU A 17 -8.10 -2.85 8.14
N ALA A 18 -7.29 -2.58 7.12
CA ALA A 18 -5.90 -2.97 7.08
C ALA A 18 -5.03 -1.79 6.63
N ARG A 19 -3.80 -1.73 7.17
CA ARG A 19 -2.78 -0.80 6.69
C ARG A 19 -2.21 -1.36 5.39
N TRP A 20 -2.40 -0.63 4.30
CA TRP A 20 -1.92 -1.03 2.99
C TRP A 20 -0.48 -0.54 2.75
N GLY A 21 -0.14 0.66 3.18
CA GLY A 21 1.21 1.20 2.97
C GLY A 21 1.41 2.61 3.50
N GLU A 22 2.38 3.31 2.93
CA GLU A 22 2.68 4.72 3.21
C GLU A 22 2.78 5.52 1.91
N LEU A 23 2.32 6.77 1.99
CA LEU A 23 2.39 7.75 0.93
C LEU A 23 3.30 8.89 1.37
N THR A 24 4.39 9.10 0.64
CA THR A 24 5.42 10.08 0.99
C THR A 24 5.37 11.28 0.06
N PHE A 25 5.51 12.49 0.64
CA PHE A 25 5.51 13.77 -0.07
C PHE A 25 6.72 14.60 0.32
N ASP A 26 7.26 15.32 -0.66
CA ASP A 26 8.19 16.41 -0.43
C ASP A 26 7.43 17.72 -0.20
N ALA A 27 7.55 18.31 0.98
CA ALA A 27 7.07 19.65 1.27
C ALA A 27 8.19 20.66 1.04
N ASP A 28 8.02 21.52 0.04
CA ASP A 28 8.94 22.62 -0.25
C ASP A 28 8.62 23.79 0.68
N GLY A 29 9.51 24.07 1.64
CA GLY A 29 9.41 25.28 2.46
C GLY A 29 8.10 25.44 3.23
N SER A 30 7.49 24.32 3.67
CA SER A 30 6.21 24.18 4.41
C SER A 30 4.92 24.08 3.59
N GLU A 31 4.99 24.08 2.26
CA GLU A 31 3.82 23.88 1.40
C GLU A 31 3.88 22.52 0.68
N ILE A 32 2.79 21.77 0.74
CA ILE A 32 2.57 20.60 -0.12
C ILE A 32 1.82 21.10 -1.36
N ARG A 33 2.46 21.06 -2.53
CA ARG A 33 1.82 21.44 -3.78
C ARG A 33 0.99 20.29 -4.34
N GLU A 34 -0.18 20.61 -4.88
CA GLU A 34 -1.08 19.62 -5.50
C GLU A 34 -0.37 18.74 -6.54
N ARG A 35 0.53 19.33 -7.35
CA ARG A 35 1.30 18.60 -8.37
C ARG A 35 2.14 17.46 -7.76
N ASP A 36 2.80 17.73 -6.63
CA ASP A 36 3.68 16.79 -5.96
C ASP A 36 2.86 15.70 -5.25
N THR A 37 1.75 16.10 -4.60
CA THR A 37 0.75 15.15 -4.06
C THR A 37 0.20 14.22 -5.13
N ARG A 38 -0.22 14.76 -6.28
CA ARG A 38 -0.79 13.98 -7.37
C ARG A 38 0.21 12.99 -7.93
N ARG A 39 1.48 13.40 -8.05
CA ARG A 39 2.56 12.52 -8.50
C ARG A 39 2.82 11.39 -7.50
N ALA A 40 2.96 11.71 -6.21
CA ALA A 40 3.16 10.73 -5.16
C ALA A 40 2.01 9.71 -5.12
N LEU A 41 0.77 10.20 -5.16
CA LEU A 41 -0.43 9.35 -5.16
C LEU A 41 -0.47 8.42 -6.38
N ALA A 42 -0.18 8.95 -7.57
CA ALA A 42 -0.14 8.14 -8.79
C ALA A 42 0.97 7.08 -8.75
N THR A 43 2.12 7.36 -8.13
CA THR A 43 3.18 6.36 -7.92
C THR A 43 2.72 5.27 -6.96
N PHE A 44 2.13 5.65 -5.81
CA PHE A 44 1.62 4.70 -4.83
C PHE A 44 0.57 3.77 -5.42
N LEU A 45 -0.43 4.32 -6.14
CA LEU A 45 -1.50 3.51 -6.73
C LEU A 45 -0.99 2.56 -7.81
N ARG A 46 0.04 2.94 -8.59
CA ARG A 46 0.67 2.03 -9.55
C ARG A 46 1.40 0.88 -8.86
N ALA A 47 2.16 1.17 -7.79
CA ALA A 47 2.83 0.13 -7.02
C ALA A 47 1.81 -0.81 -6.34
N ALA A 48 0.70 -0.28 -5.84
CA ALA A 48 -0.38 -1.09 -5.28
C ALA A 48 -1.05 -1.98 -6.34
N ALA A 49 -1.28 -1.47 -7.55
CA ALA A 49 -1.81 -2.27 -8.66
C ALA A 49 -0.83 -3.38 -9.06
N ASP A 50 0.45 -3.06 -9.23
CA ASP A 50 1.49 -4.03 -9.57
C ASP A 50 1.60 -5.15 -8.52
N HIS A 51 1.51 -4.78 -7.23
CA HIS A 51 1.50 -5.77 -6.14
C HIS A 51 0.27 -6.67 -6.16
N LEU A 52 -0.91 -6.16 -6.55
CA LEU A 52 -2.12 -6.96 -6.68
C LEU A 52 -2.06 -7.92 -7.88
N GLU A 53 -1.50 -7.46 -9.00
CA GLU A 53 -1.39 -8.24 -10.23
C GLU A 53 -0.31 -9.33 -10.15
N ASN A 54 0.78 -9.05 -9.43
CA ASN A 54 1.91 -9.95 -9.24
C ASN A 54 2.02 -10.46 -7.80
N ALA A 55 0.93 -10.40 -7.02
CA ALA A 55 0.91 -11.00 -5.70
C ALA A 55 1.31 -12.46 -5.86
N PRO A 56 2.31 -12.96 -5.09
CA PRO A 56 2.58 -14.39 -5.10
C PRO A 56 1.26 -15.08 -4.77
N GLU A 57 0.86 -16.03 -5.61
CA GLU A 57 -0.23 -16.93 -5.26
C GLU A 57 0.17 -17.52 -3.92
N ASP A 58 -0.62 -17.24 -2.89
CA ASP A 58 -0.41 -17.80 -1.57
C ASP A 58 -0.70 -19.31 -1.72
N ASP A 59 0.30 -20.06 -2.16
CA ASP A 59 0.42 -21.52 -2.08
C ASP A 59 0.57 -21.88 -0.59
N GLU A 60 -0.38 -21.46 0.24
CA GLU A 60 -0.69 -22.17 1.46
C GLU A 60 -1.28 -23.52 1.03
N GLU A 61 -0.40 -24.46 0.68
CA GLU A 61 -0.68 -25.89 0.71
C GLU A 61 -1.21 -26.20 2.11
N VAL A 62 -2.53 -26.14 2.29
CA VAL A 62 -3.20 -26.59 3.51
C VAL A 62 -2.80 -28.07 3.66
N PRO A 63 -2.01 -28.45 4.67
CA PRO A 63 -1.60 -29.84 4.80
C PRO A 63 -2.86 -30.66 5.05
N ASP A 64 -3.19 -31.51 4.08
CA ASP A 64 -4.36 -32.39 4.10
C ASP A 64 -4.29 -33.27 5.36
N ALA A 65 -5.18 -32.98 6.32
CA ALA A 65 -5.29 -33.67 7.60
C ALA A 65 -5.94 -35.05 7.45
N ALA A 66 -5.59 -35.79 6.39
CA ALA A 66 -6.08 -37.12 6.07
C ALA A 66 -4.97 -38.18 6.15
N ALA A 67 -4.18 -38.17 7.23
CA ALA A 67 -3.23 -39.22 7.56
C ALA A 67 -3.50 -39.80 8.97
N HIS A 68 -4.73 -40.24 9.21
CA HIS A 68 -5.03 -41.18 10.30
C HIS A 68 -6.01 -42.25 9.80
N GLY A 69 -5.43 -43.34 9.30
CA GLY A 69 -6.07 -44.64 9.08
C GLY A 69 -5.16 -45.73 9.62
#